data_AF-A0A524CT53-F1
#
_entry.id   AF-A0A524CT53-F1
#
_cell.length_a   1.000
_cell.length_b   1.000
_cell.length_c   1.000
_cell.angle_alpha   90.00
_cell.angle_beta   90.00
_cell.angle_gamma   90.00
#
_symmetry.space_group_name_H-M   'P 1'
#
loop_
_entity.id
_entity.type
_entity.pdbx_description
1 polymer ?
#
loop_
_entity_poly.entity_id
_entity_poly.type
_entity_poly.pdbx_seq_one_letter_code
_entity_poly.pdbx_strand_id
1 'polypeptide(L)'
;MDDAENRCVSLKAIYSRMDQALSNRPKEERREITSKAIEAILNGWKALKVVDYDNQSKLAWHLKALTDKEIQEYRELPETAKALLKMLYQSHDGFQPGAMKHDDVLKNLRKHGFDVDDIPYALGIVEEAIAGDDEWWVYLKPMYEFSDEFKALQKESEEKAWKKQEWLMRQDE
;
A
#
# COMPACT_ATOMS: atom_id res chain seq x y z
N MET A 1 8.30 -26.13 1.57
CA MET A 1 8.54 -24.72 1.89
C MET A 1 7.18 -24.11 2.10
N ASP A 2 6.88 -23.71 3.33
CA ASP A 2 5.53 -23.33 3.75
C ASP A 2 5.07 -22.05 3.02
N ASP A 3 3.92 -22.15 2.32
CA ASP A 3 3.14 -21.05 1.71
C ASP A 3 2.57 -20.05 2.76
N ALA A 4 3.21 -19.93 3.92
CA ALA A 4 2.77 -19.07 5.01
C ALA A 4 3.16 -17.59 4.80
N GLU A 5 4.14 -17.31 3.93
CA GLU A 5 4.80 -15.99 3.84
C GLU A 5 3.97 -14.89 3.15
N ASN A 6 2.83 -15.20 2.52
CA ASN A 6 2.01 -14.20 1.82
C ASN A 6 0.50 -14.31 2.10
N ARG A 7 0.12 -14.55 3.36
CA ARG A 7 -1.31 -14.57 3.75
C ARG A 7 -1.89 -13.15 3.80
N CYS A 8 -2.27 -12.64 2.64
CA CYS A 8 -3.13 -11.47 2.52
C CYS A 8 -4.60 -11.92 2.55
N VAL A 9 -5.44 -11.24 3.34
CA VAL A 9 -6.88 -11.49 3.38
C VAL A 9 -7.61 -10.20 3.01
N SER A 10 -8.50 -10.28 2.01
CA SER A 10 -9.33 -9.13 1.61
C SER A 10 -10.12 -8.58 2.80
N LEU A 11 -10.11 -7.27 2.98
CA LEU A 11 -10.92 -6.62 4.02
C LEU A 11 -12.41 -6.93 3.84
N LYS A 12 -12.90 -7.01 2.61
CA LYS A 12 -14.29 -7.40 2.32
C LYS A 12 -14.62 -8.78 2.86
N ALA A 13 -13.69 -9.74 2.75
CA ALA A 13 -13.87 -11.08 3.29
C ALA A 13 -13.85 -11.09 4.82
N ILE A 14 -12.99 -10.27 5.44
CA ILE A 14 -12.97 -10.09 6.91
C ILE A 14 -14.30 -9.54 7.41
N TYR A 15 -14.78 -8.43 6.83
CA TYR A 15 -16.09 -7.87 7.18
C TYR A 15 -17.22 -8.88 7.00
N SER A 16 -17.24 -9.63 5.89
CA SER A 16 -18.26 -10.65 5.67
C SER A 16 -18.23 -11.76 6.73
N ARG A 17 -17.04 -12.23 7.13
CA ARG A 17 -16.90 -13.28 8.16
C ARG A 17 -17.30 -12.75 9.54
N MET A 18 -16.91 -11.53 9.87
CA MET A 18 -17.27 -10.89 11.14
C MET A 18 -18.77 -10.59 11.21
N ASP A 19 -19.40 -10.17 10.11
CA ASP A 19 -20.84 -9.94 10.04
C ASP A 19 -21.65 -11.21 10.31
N GLN A 20 -21.13 -12.37 9.87
CA GLN A 20 -21.71 -13.68 10.15
C GLN A 20 -21.47 -14.10 11.61
N ALA A 21 -20.24 -13.97 12.10
CA ALA A 21 -19.84 -14.37 13.46
C ALA A 21 -20.55 -13.54 14.55
N LEU A 22 -20.81 -12.26 14.28
CA LEU A 22 -21.47 -11.33 15.19
C LEU A 22 -22.96 -11.14 14.84
N SER A 23 -23.58 -12.05 14.09
CA SER A 23 -24.95 -11.92 13.56
C SER A 23 -26.03 -11.66 14.60
N ASN A 24 -25.75 -11.93 15.88
CA ASN A 24 -26.61 -11.61 17.02
C ASN A 24 -26.58 -10.12 17.44
N ARG A 25 -25.74 -9.28 16.82
CA ARG A 25 -25.62 -7.84 17.10
C ARG A 25 -26.20 -6.98 15.96
N PRO A 26 -26.65 -5.74 16.25
CA PRO A 26 -27.00 -4.75 15.24
C PRO A 26 -25.89 -4.53 14.20
N LYS A 27 -26.27 -4.19 12.96
CA LYS A 27 -25.34 -4.03 11.84
C LYS A 27 -24.28 -2.96 12.10
N GLU A 28 -24.69 -1.86 12.69
CA GLU A 28 -23.83 -0.72 13.03
C GLU A 28 -22.77 -1.13 14.06
N GLU A 29 -23.19 -1.86 15.10
CA GLU A 29 -22.29 -2.36 16.15
C GLU A 29 -21.29 -3.38 15.60
N ARG A 30 -21.72 -4.28 14.71
CA ARG A 30 -20.83 -5.26 14.03
C ARG A 30 -19.72 -4.56 13.24
N ARG A 31 -20.08 -3.52 12.47
CA ARG A 31 -19.14 -2.72 11.69
C ARG A 31 -18.15 -2.00 12.60
N GLU A 32 -18.63 -1.41 13.69
CA GLU A 32 -17.78 -0.71 14.65
C GLU A 32 -16.78 -1.65 15.32
N ILE A 33 -17.24 -2.81 15.82
CA ILE A 33 -16.37 -3.83 16.43
C ILE A 33 -15.29 -4.28 15.45
N THR A 34 -15.68 -4.57 14.20
CA THR A 34 -14.74 -5.03 13.16
C THR A 34 -13.72 -3.95 12.83
N SER A 35 -14.15 -2.70 12.67
CA SER A 35 -13.26 -1.58 12.37
C SER A 35 -12.25 -1.36 13.49
N LYS A 36 -12.72 -1.34 14.75
CA LYS A 36 -11.85 -1.20 15.94
C LYS A 36 -10.85 -2.34 16.06
N ALA A 37 -11.25 -3.57 15.75
CA ALA A 37 -10.36 -4.72 15.77
C ALA A 37 -9.24 -4.58 14.71
N ILE A 38 -9.60 -4.17 13.49
CA ILE A 38 -8.64 -3.92 12.41
C ILE A 38 -7.68 -2.80 12.82
N GLU A 39 -8.20 -1.67 13.31
CA GLU A 39 -7.38 -0.54 13.77
C GLU A 39 -6.42 -0.93 14.90
N ALA A 40 -6.86 -1.74 15.86
CA ALA A 40 -6.00 -2.22 16.94
C ALA A 40 -4.84 -3.10 16.43
N ILE A 41 -5.10 -3.94 15.43
CA ILE A 41 -4.07 -4.79 14.81
C ILE A 41 -3.08 -3.94 14.01
N LEU A 42 -3.56 -2.95 13.24
CA LEU A 42 -2.74 -2.03 12.47
C LEU A 42 -1.88 -1.15 13.38
N ASN A 43 -2.47 -0.57 14.44
CA ASN A 43 -1.74 0.27 15.41
C ASN A 43 -0.72 -0.53 16.22
N GLY A 44 -0.98 -1.83 16.44
CA GLY A 44 -0.03 -2.74 17.08
C GLY A 44 1.08 -3.26 16.17
N TRP A 45 1.06 -2.86 14.89
CA TRP A 45 1.94 -3.36 13.82
C TRP A 45 1.96 -4.89 13.74
N LYS A 46 0.81 -5.53 13.96
CA LYS A 46 0.66 -7.00 13.82
C LYS A 46 0.26 -7.40 12.40
N ALA A 47 -0.27 -6.45 11.64
CA ALA A 47 -0.60 -6.58 10.23
C ALA A 47 -0.39 -5.22 9.55
N LEU A 48 -0.32 -5.24 8.21
CA LEU A 48 -0.40 -4.05 7.39
C LEU A 48 -1.66 -4.07 6.54
N LYS A 49 -2.16 -2.88 6.26
CA LYS A 49 -3.17 -2.68 5.23
C LYS A 49 -2.45 -2.50 3.90
N VAL A 50 -2.69 -3.40 2.96
CA VAL A 50 -2.01 -3.45 1.66
C VAL A 50 -3.03 -3.41 0.53
N VAL A 51 -2.58 -3.02 -0.65
CA VAL A 51 -3.40 -2.96 -1.87
C VAL A 51 -3.07 -4.19 -2.71
N ASP A 52 -4.08 -4.89 -3.20
CA ASP A 52 -3.89 -5.99 -4.13
C ASP A 52 -5.14 -6.22 -4.99
N TYR A 53 -5.03 -7.02 -6.04
CA TYR A 53 -6.17 -7.41 -6.86
C TYR A 53 -7.11 -8.35 -6.10
N ASP A 54 -8.40 -8.04 -6.18
CA ASP A 54 -9.45 -8.96 -5.75
C ASP A 54 -9.79 -10.00 -6.84
N ASN A 55 -10.74 -10.89 -6.54
CA ASN A 55 -11.21 -11.91 -7.48
C ASN A 55 -11.90 -11.33 -8.74
N GLN A 56 -12.12 -10.02 -8.80
CA GLN A 56 -12.69 -9.30 -9.95
C GLN A 56 -11.61 -8.50 -10.70
N SER A 57 -10.32 -8.73 -10.41
CA SER A 57 -9.20 -7.99 -10.97
C SER A 57 -9.28 -6.48 -10.72
N LYS A 58 -9.85 -6.08 -9.57
CA LYS A 58 -9.87 -4.68 -9.13
C LYS A 58 -8.98 -4.52 -7.91
N LEU A 59 -8.23 -3.41 -7.87
CA LEU A 59 -7.43 -3.09 -6.69
C LEU A 59 -8.33 -2.82 -5.49
N ALA A 60 -8.06 -3.53 -4.41
CA ALA A 60 -8.84 -3.51 -3.18
C ALA A 60 -7.93 -3.56 -1.97
N TRP A 61 -8.50 -3.26 -0.80
CA TRP A 61 -7.80 -3.34 0.47
C TRP A 61 -7.74 -4.76 1.03
N HIS A 62 -6.53 -5.17 1.42
CA HIS A 62 -6.22 -6.44 2.07
C HIS A 62 -5.50 -6.19 3.40
N LEU A 63 -5.54 -7.16 4.30
CA LEU A 63 -4.65 -7.23 5.46
C LEU A 63 -3.60 -8.31 5.25
N LYS A 64 -2.33 -7.92 5.33
CA LYS A 64 -1.18 -8.82 5.38
C LYS A 64 -0.78 -9.03 6.83
N ALA A 65 -0.83 -10.26 7.33
CA ALA A 65 -0.24 -10.58 8.62
C ALA A 65 1.29 -10.43 8.53
N LEU A 66 1.90 -9.82 9.52
CA LEU A 66 3.35 -9.64 9.56
C LEU A 66 4.02 -10.78 10.31
N THR A 67 5.20 -11.17 9.83
CA THR A 67 6.14 -12.03 10.56
C THR A 67 6.79 -11.26 11.71
N ASP A 68 7.33 -11.95 12.71
CA ASP A 68 7.98 -11.30 13.86
C ASP A 68 9.12 -10.35 13.45
N LYS A 69 9.85 -10.70 12.39
CA LYS A 69 10.89 -9.86 11.80
C LYS A 69 10.30 -8.57 11.21
N GLU A 70 9.27 -8.68 10.36
CA GLU A 70 8.60 -7.51 9.79
C GLU A 70 7.99 -6.64 10.90
N ILE A 71 7.35 -7.24 11.91
CA ILE A 71 6.80 -6.50 13.07
C ILE A 71 7.88 -5.61 13.70
N GLN A 72 9.09 -6.14 13.89
CA GLN A 72 10.19 -5.37 14.44
C GLN A 72 10.62 -4.23 13.50
N GLU A 73 10.79 -4.50 12.21
CA GLU A 73 11.15 -3.50 11.20
C GLU A 73 10.14 -2.34 11.15
N TYR A 74 8.83 -2.64 11.16
CA TYR A 74 7.78 -1.62 11.16
C TYR A 74 7.69 -0.84 12.47
N ARG A 75 8.03 -1.45 13.60
CA ARG A 75 8.07 -0.76 14.90
C ARG A 75 9.26 0.20 15.00
N GLU A 76 10.36 -0.12 14.35
CA GLU A 76 11.58 0.69 14.33
C GLU A 76 11.54 1.82 13.30
N LEU A 77 10.52 1.85 12.42
CA LEU A 77 10.32 2.95 11.48
C LEU A 77 10.28 4.32 12.18
N PRO A 78 10.82 5.38 11.52
CA PRO A 78 10.62 6.75 11.95
C PRO A 78 9.12 7.09 12.09
N GLU A 79 8.78 7.92 13.08
CA GLU A 79 7.38 8.33 13.30
C GLU A 79 6.78 9.05 12.08
N THR A 80 7.60 9.76 11.30
CA THR A 80 7.21 10.36 10.01
C THR A 80 6.76 9.29 9.00
N ALA A 81 7.52 8.20 8.85
CA ALA A 81 7.17 7.09 7.96
C ALA A 81 5.92 6.34 8.46
N LYS A 82 5.79 6.12 9.77
CA LYS A 82 4.58 5.55 10.37
C LYS A 82 3.35 6.43 10.15
N ALA A 83 3.50 7.75 10.25
CA ALA A 83 2.44 8.70 9.98
C ALA A 83 2.03 8.68 8.50
N LEU A 84 3.00 8.65 7.58
CA LEU A 84 2.76 8.49 6.15
C LEU A 84 1.93 7.23 5.86
N LEU A 85 2.33 6.07 6.40
CA LEU A 85 1.59 4.82 6.20
C LEU A 85 0.15 4.92 6.69
N LYS A 86 -0.07 5.51 7.87
CA LYS A 86 -1.42 5.71 8.41
C LYS A 86 -2.26 6.64 7.53
N MET A 87 -1.68 7.70 6.97
CA MET A 87 -2.37 8.57 6.02
C MET A 87 -2.79 7.81 4.77
N LEU A 88 -1.88 7.03 4.18
CA LEU A 88 -2.18 6.23 3.00
C LEU A 88 -3.23 5.15 3.30
N TYR A 89 -3.22 4.52 4.49
CA TYR A 89 -4.27 3.57 4.91
C TYR A 89 -5.67 4.18 4.97
N GLN A 90 -5.77 5.50 5.11
CA GLN A 90 -7.03 6.24 5.14
C GLN A 90 -7.42 6.82 3.77
N SER A 91 -6.53 6.78 2.78
CA SER A 91 -6.81 7.33 1.45
C SER A 91 -7.65 6.39 0.59
N HIS A 92 -8.79 6.89 0.10
CA HIS A 92 -9.72 6.13 -0.77
C HIS A 92 -9.99 6.83 -2.11
N ASP A 93 -9.64 8.12 -2.22
CA ASP A 93 -10.07 8.99 -3.32
C ASP A 93 -8.97 9.25 -4.38
N GLY A 94 -7.85 8.51 -4.30
CA GLY A 94 -6.79 8.56 -5.31
C GLY A 94 -7.10 7.73 -6.55
N PHE A 95 -6.14 7.64 -7.48
CA PHE A 95 -6.25 6.76 -8.65
C PHE A 95 -6.37 5.27 -8.27
N GLN A 96 -5.92 4.92 -7.05
CA GLN A 96 -6.12 3.63 -6.41
C GLN A 96 -6.27 3.81 -4.89
N PRO A 97 -6.79 2.80 -4.17
CA PRO A 97 -6.76 2.80 -2.71
C PRO A 97 -5.33 2.99 -2.21
N GLY A 98 -5.14 3.85 -1.21
CA GLY A 98 -3.79 4.09 -0.68
C GLY A 98 -2.89 4.97 -1.54
N ALA A 99 -3.44 5.68 -2.53
CA ALA A 99 -2.75 6.74 -3.25
C ALA A 99 -3.20 8.13 -2.79
N MET A 100 -2.28 9.08 -2.75
CA MET A 100 -2.54 10.49 -2.42
C MET A 100 -1.61 11.37 -3.25
N LYS A 101 -2.03 12.59 -3.59
CA LYS A 101 -1.16 13.55 -4.27
C LYS A 101 0.02 13.91 -3.38
N HIS A 102 1.20 14.02 -3.98
CA HIS A 102 2.45 14.33 -3.29
C HIS A 102 2.34 15.58 -2.39
N ASP A 103 1.79 16.68 -2.93
CA ASP A 103 1.63 17.93 -2.19
C ASP A 103 0.67 17.81 -1.00
N ASP A 104 -0.38 16.99 -1.14
CA ASP A 104 -1.32 16.73 -0.04
C ASP A 104 -0.67 15.91 1.07
N VAL A 105 0.23 14.97 0.73
CA VAL A 105 1.02 14.21 1.70
C VAL A 105 1.92 15.14 2.50
N LEU A 106 2.73 15.97 1.84
CA LEU A 106 3.62 16.93 2.51
C LEU A 106 2.84 17.91 3.39
N LYS A 107 1.74 18.45 2.86
CA LYS A 107 0.85 19.34 3.61
C LYS A 107 0.27 18.66 4.84
N ASN A 108 -0.15 17.40 4.75
CA ASN A 108 -0.70 16.66 5.88
C ASN A 108 0.38 16.28 6.90
N LEU A 109 1.58 15.88 6.48
CA LEU A 109 2.71 15.63 7.40
C LEU A 109 3.08 16.89 8.18
N ARG A 110 3.20 18.05 7.50
CA ARG A 110 3.47 19.35 8.15
C ARG A 110 2.38 19.75 9.15
N LYS A 111 1.10 19.49 8.82
CA LYS A 111 -0.02 19.71 9.77
C LYS A 111 0.07 18.86 11.04
N HIS A 112 0.71 17.69 10.97
CA HIS A 112 0.94 16.82 12.13
C HIS A 112 2.25 17.17 12.88
N GLY A 113 2.90 18.29 12.53
CA GLY A 113 4.09 18.78 13.21
C GLY A 113 5.40 18.18 12.71
N PHE A 114 5.38 17.48 11.57
CA PHE A 114 6.59 16.96 10.95
C PHE A 114 7.21 18.00 10.01
N ASP A 115 8.48 18.31 10.25
CA ASP A 115 9.26 19.15 9.34
C ASP A 115 9.85 18.27 8.24
N VAL A 116 9.17 18.25 7.09
CA VAL A 116 9.54 17.43 5.93
C VAL A 116 9.50 18.26 4.66
N ASP A 117 10.56 18.15 3.88
CA ASP A 117 10.68 18.73 2.54
C ASP A 117 10.41 17.71 1.43
N ASP A 118 10.44 16.43 1.78
CA ASP A 118 10.30 15.30 0.86
C ASP A 118 9.54 14.13 1.52
N ILE A 119 9.08 13.18 0.71
CA ILE A 119 8.33 12.00 1.18
C ILE A 119 9.27 11.08 1.98
N PRO A 120 8.93 10.75 3.24
CA PRO A 120 9.79 9.90 4.04
C PRO A 120 9.83 8.48 3.47
N TYR A 121 11.03 7.93 3.36
CA TYR A 121 11.23 6.54 2.96
C TYR A 121 10.48 5.57 3.89
N ALA A 122 9.67 4.68 3.32
CA ALA A 122 8.89 3.69 4.04
C ALA A 122 9.14 2.28 3.47
N LEU A 123 10.29 1.67 3.82
CA LEU A 123 10.67 0.26 3.59
C LEU A 123 10.31 -0.32 2.21
N GLY A 124 10.33 0.49 1.15
CA GLY A 124 9.98 0.06 -0.21
C GLY A 124 8.51 -0.34 -0.41
N ILE A 125 7.61 -0.04 0.54
CA ILE A 125 6.16 -0.25 0.40
C ILE A 125 5.40 1.00 -0.02
N VAL A 126 6.07 2.15 -0.02
CA VAL A 126 5.57 3.40 -0.60
C VAL A 126 6.43 3.73 -1.80
N GLU A 127 5.78 4.15 -2.88
CA GLU A 127 6.41 4.54 -4.13
C GLU A 127 5.77 5.83 -4.64
N GLU A 128 6.50 6.52 -5.52
CA GLU A 128 6.10 7.76 -6.15
C GLU A 128 6.00 7.56 -7.66
N ALA A 129 4.91 8.03 -8.25
CA ALA A 129 4.71 7.96 -9.69
C ALA A 129 4.02 9.22 -10.21
N ILE A 130 4.32 9.54 -11.46
CA ILE A 130 3.56 10.52 -12.23
C ILE A 130 2.37 9.81 -12.87
N ALA A 131 1.15 10.27 -12.59
CA ALA A 131 -0.06 9.69 -13.16
C ALA A 131 -0.99 10.79 -13.70
N GLY A 132 -1.42 10.65 -14.95
CA GLY A 132 -2.31 11.60 -15.62
C GLY A 132 -1.57 12.84 -16.15
N ASP A 133 -2.14 14.03 -15.88
CA ASP A 133 -1.66 15.35 -16.33
C ASP A 133 -0.41 15.82 -15.57
N ASP A 134 0.64 15.00 -15.53
CA ASP A 134 1.91 15.27 -14.83
C ASP A 134 1.78 15.47 -13.31
N GLU A 135 0.71 14.97 -12.70
CA GLU A 135 0.53 15.02 -11.26
C GLU A 135 1.39 13.95 -10.56
N TRP A 136 2.14 14.38 -9.53
CA TRP A 136 2.93 13.48 -8.68
C TRP A 136 2.06 12.86 -7.60
N TRP A 137 2.10 11.53 -7.54
CA TRP A 137 1.35 10.74 -6.58
C TRP A 137 2.28 9.89 -5.73
N VAL A 138 1.91 9.76 -4.46
CA VAL A 138 2.53 8.86 -3.49
C VAL A 138 1.52 7.75 -3.21
N TYR A 139 1.93 6.50 -3.31
CA TYR A 139 1.01 5.37 -3.16
C TYR A 139 1.63 4.18 -2.43
N LEU A 140 0.76 3.38 -1.81
CA LEU A 140 1.14 2.05 -1.32
C LEU A 140 1.33 1.12 -2.50
N LYS A 141 2.55 0.63 -2.67
CA LYS A 141 2.90 -0.31 -3.72
C LYS A 141 2.01 -1.56 -3.62
N PRO A 142 1.24 -1.91 -4.66
CA PRO A 142 0.42 -3.11 -4.65
C PRO A 142 1.26 -4.38 -4.44
N MET A 143 0.70 -5.37 -3.75
CA MET A 143 1.42 -6.61 -3.41
C MET A 143 1.89 -7.39 -4.64
N TYR A 144 1.12 -7.39 -5.74
CA TYR A 144 1.53 -8.05 -6.98
C TYR A 144 2.83 -7.49 -7.55
N GLU A 145 3.18 -6.23 -7.28
CA GLU A 145 4.43 -5.63 -7.77
C GLU A 145 5.67 -6.14 -7.04
N PHE A 146 5.49 -6.82 -5.90
CA PHE A 146 6.58 -7.52 -5.21
C PHE A 146 6.84 -8.91 -5.79
N SER A 147 5.94 -9.42 -6.66
CA SER A 147 6.09 -10.73 -7.29
C SER A 147 7.28 -10.75 -8.26
N ASP A 148 7.91 -11.92 -8.37
CA ASP A 148 9.04 -12.12 -9.30
C ASP A 148 8.60 -12.00 -10.76
N GLU A 149 7.34 -12.36 -11.06
CA GLU A 149 6.75 -12.21 -12.39
C GLU A 149 6.68 -10.74 -12.80
N PHE A 150 6.18 -9.86 -11.92
CA PHE A 150 6.13 -8.42 -12.20
C PHE A 150 7.54 -7.83 -12.35
N LYS A 151 8.47 -8.20 -11.47
CA LYS A 151 9.88 -7.75 -11.57
C LYS A 151 10.53 -8.19 -12.88
N ALA A 152 10.25 -9.40 -13.34
CA ALA A 152 10.75 -9.91 -14.61
C ALA A 152 10.17 -9.12 -15.79
N LEU A 153 8.86 -8.86 -15.79
CA LEU A 153 8.19 -8.05 -16.82
C LEU A 153 8.73 -6.61 -16.85
N GLN A 154 8.93 -6.00 -15.68
CA GLN A 154 9.48 -4.65 -15.57
C GLN A 154 10.89 -4.59 -16.16
N LYS A 155 11.75 -5.53 -15.77
CA LYS A 155 13.12 -5.62 -16.30
C LYS A 155 13.14 -5.80 -17.82
N GLU A 156 12.27 -6.65 -18.37
CA GLU A 156 12.17 -6.84 -19.82
C GLU A 156 11.71 -5.55 -20.53
N SER A 157 10.77 -4.82 -19.95
CA SER A 157 10.29 -3.53 -20.47
C SER A 157 11.38 -2.47 -20.47
N GLU A 158 12.13 -2.36 -19.38
CA GLU A 158 13.28 -1.45 -19.23
C GLU A 158 14.37 -1.76 -20.26
N GLU A 159 14.71 -3.03 -20.45
CA GLU A 159 15.68 -3.46 -21.45
C GLU A 159 15.22 -3.13 -22.89
N LYS A 160 13.92 -3.28 -23.19
CA LYS A 160 13.35 -2.90 -24.49
C LYS A 160 13.38 -1.39 -24.69
N ALA A 161 13.04 -0.61 -23.67
CA ALA A 161 13.07 0.85 -23.72
C ALA A 161 14.49 1.37 -23.94
N TRP A 162 15.47 0.82 -23.21
CA TRP A 162 16.89 1.12 -23.38
C TRP A 162 17.35 0.83 -24.81
N LYS A 163 17.09 -0.37 -25.33
CA LYS A 163 17.44 -0.74 -26.72
C LYS A 163 16.82 0.17 -27.76
N LYS A 164 15.58 0.64 -27.53
CA LYS A 164 14.91 1.59 -28.41
C LYS A 164 15.58 2.96 -28.38
N GLN A 165 15.97 3.45 -27.21
CA GLN A 165 16.72 4.71 -27.07
C GLN A 165 18.10 4.63 -27.74
N GLU A 166 18.85 3.54 -27.53
CA GLU A 166 20.13 3.30 -28.22
C GLU A 166 19.97 3.31 -29.74
N TRP A 167 18.90 2.69 -30.25
CA TRP A 167 18.63 2.68 -31.69
C TRP A 167 18.33 4.08 -32.22
N LEU A 168 17.54 4.88 -31.51
CA LEU A 168 17.23 6.26 -31.88
C LEU A 168 18.50 7.14 -31.88
N MET A 169 19.34 7.05 -30.85
CA MET A 169 20.60 7.81 -30.79
C MET A 169 21.55 7.48 -31.95
N ARG A 170 21.55 6.24 -32.43
CA ARG A 170 22.35 5.82 -33.60
C ARG A 170 21.76 6.24 -34.95
N GLN A 171 20.50 6.67 -35.00
CA GLN A 171 19.86 7.17 -36.23
C GLN A 171 20.04 8.68 -36.39
N ASP A 172 20.33 9.38 -35.29
CA ASP A 172 20.56 10.83 -35.25
C ASP A 172 22.05 11.22 -35.44
N GLU A 173 22.94 10.23 -35.64
CA GLU A 173 24.36 10.38 -36.02
C GLU A 173 24.56 10.23 -37.55
#